data_AF-A0A0M3ILL4-F1
#
_entry.id   AF-A0A0M3ILL4-F1
#
_cell.length_a   1.000
_cell.length_b   1.000
_cell.length_c   1.000
_cell.angle_alpha   90.00
_cell.angle_beta   90.00
_cell.angle_gamma   90.00
#
_symmetry.space_group_name_H-M   'P 1'
#
loop_
_entity.id
_entity.type
_entity.pdbx_description
1 polymer ?
#
loop_
_entity_poly.entity_id
_entity_poly.type
_entity_poly.pdbx_seq_one_letter_code
_entity_poly.pdbx_strand_id
1 'polypeptide(L)'
;MMGLYGARHGGISSSLSIAFVCAILFYHTLWGFSSLQPILSAGQLIMVLVMESKVFFGDHLRIDLTQPHASVKRIFALWHLFLESDVKTTLLLKRLIILSLIFIANVALVLVVFFTAPSRSTHFVLYSTAANMTLYFIYYFINKMMCGKSLPVFAFLSWSIGTIFWVIAWYFFSRSETDWMATAAQSRALNRACTLLGFYDAHDLWHFTSSIAAFFSLVAVTVIDDDLRATPRPQIDIF
;
A
#
# COMPACT_ATOMS: atom_id res chain seq x y z
N MET A 1 5.74 6.06 18.98
CA MET A 1 6.66 6.47 17.90
C MET A 1 6.01 6.61 16.51
N MET A 2 4.77 6.18 16.26
CA MET A 2 4.00 6.53 15.03
C MET A 2 3.53 8.00 14.96
N GLY A 3 3.96 8.85 15.90
CA GLY A 3 3.37 10.17 16.16
C GLY A 3 3.82 11.30 15.23
N LEU A 4 4.96 11.21 14.54
CA LEU A 4 5.48 12.32 13.72
C LEU A 4 4.91 12.31 12.29
N TYR A 5 4.93 11.16 11.61
CA TYR A 5 4.36 11.01 10.27
C TYR A 5 2.85 11.24 10.26
N GLY A 6 2.10 10.55 11.14
CA GLY A 6 0.64 10.68 11.23
C GLY A 6 0.18 12.06 11.72
N ALA A 7 1.00 12.75 12.51
CA ALA A 7 0.71 14.13 12.90
C ALA A 7 0.95 15.10 11.73
N ARG A 8 1.94 14.88 10.86
CA ARG A 8 2.35 15.85 9.82
C ARG A 8 1.62 15.71 8.49
N HIS A 9 1.28 14.48 8.08
CA HIS A 9 0.57 14.21 6.81
C HIS A 9 -0.94 14.13 6.95
N GLY A 10 -1.48 14.70 8.02
CA GLY A 10 -2.86 15.14 8.01
C GLY A 10 -3.92 14.04 7.87
N GLY A 11 -4.19 13.33 8.97
CA GLY A 11 -5.52 12.78 9.20
C GLY A 11 -5.81 11.41 8.61
N ILE A 12 -4.80 10.55 8.41
CA ILE A 12 -5.05 9.11 8.49
C ILE A 12 -4.95 8.74 9.96
N SER A 13 -6.07 8.76 10.69
CA SER A 13 -6.08 8.23 12.04
C SER A 13 -5.69 6.76 11.99
N SER A 14 -4.97 6.27 13.01
CA SER A 14 -4.69 4.85 13.15
C SER A 14 -5.97 4.01 13.03
N SER A 15 -7.11 4.53 13.50
CA SER A 15 -8.42 3.91 13.35
C SER A 15 -8.93 3.81 11.91
N LEU A 16 -8.68 4.80 11.05
CA LEU A 16 -9.07 4.76 9.63
C LEU A 16 -8.18 3.77 8.86
N SER A 17 -6.86 3.76 9.14
CA SER A 17 -5.95 2.74 8.60
C SER A 17 -6.31 1.34 9.05
N ILE A 18 -6.65 1.16 10.33
CA ILE A 18 -7.03 -0.15 10.88
C ILE A 18 -8.38 -0.58 10.31
N ALA A 19 -9.38 0.30 10.24
CA ALA A 19 -10.67 0.00 9.61
C ALA A 19 -10.51 -0.36 8.13
N PHE A 20 -9.59 0.30 7.42
CA PHE A 20 -9.26 0.01 6.04
C PHE A 20 -8.59 -1.36 5.87
N VAL A 21 -7.59 -1.66 6.69
CA VAL A 21 -6.93 -2.97 6.72
C VAL A 21 -7.92 -4.08 7.10
N CYS A 22 -8.77 -3.86 8.09
CA CYS A 22 -9.82 -4.80 8.47
C CYS A 22 -10.85 -4.99 7.36
N ALA A 23 -11.24 -3.92 6.64
CA ALA A 23 -12.14 -4.00 5.50
C ALA A 23 -11.51 -4.80 4.35
N ILE A 24 -10.21 -4.59 4.07
CA ILE A 24 -9.44 -5.35 3.09
C ILE A 24 -9.36 -6.83 3.49
N LEU A 25 -9.03 -7.13 4.75
CA LEU A 25 -8.96 -8.50 5.27
C LEU A 25 -10.33 -9.20 5.20
N PHE A 26 -11.41 -8.51 5.56
CA PHE A 26 -12.79 -9.02 5.49
C PHE A 26 -13.21 -9.25 4.02
N TYR A 27 -12.98 -8.27 3.17
CA TYR A 27 -13.17 -8.36 1.71
C TYR A 27 -12.39 -9.53 1.09
N HIS A 28 -11.22 -9.88 1.64
CA HIS A 28 -10.40 -10.99 1.18
C HIS A 28 -10.88 -12.37 1.64
N THR A 29 -11.55 -12.47 2.80
CA THR A 29 -12.27 -13.71 3.15
C THR A 29 -13.40 -14.02 2.16
N LEU A 30 -13.91 -13.00 1.47
CA LEU A 30 -14.97 -13.12 0.47
C LEU A 30 -14.46 -13.34 -0.97
N TRP A 31 -13.14 -13.19 -1.23
CA TRP A 31 -12.57 -13.34 -2.57
C TRP A 31 -12.68 -14.76 -3.13
N GLY A 32 -12.91 -15.77 -2.28
CA GLY A 32 -13.18 -17.15 -2.70
C GLY A 32 -14.56 -17.38 -3.33
N PHE A 33 -15.45 -16.38 -3.31
CA PHE A 33 -16.76 -16.43 -3.96
C PHE A 33 -16.71 -15.73 -5.32
N SER A 34 -16.64 -16.52 -6.40
CA SER A 34 -16.55 -16.03 -7.78
C SER A 34 -17.66 -15.03 -8.17
N SER A 35 -18.85 -15.16 -7.59
CA SER A 35 -19.98 -14.25 -7.82
C SER A 35 -19.77 -12.85 -7.24
N LEU A 36 -18.93 -12.70 -6.22
CA LEU A 36 -18.64 -11.41 -5.58
C LEU A 36 -17.42 -10.72 -6.20
N GLN A 37 -16.56 -11.45 -6.93
CA GLN A 37 -15.30 -10.93 -7.49
C GLN A 37 -15.42 -9.61 -8.28
N PRO A 38 -16.46 -9.37 -9.13
CA PRO A 38 -16.61 -8.08 -9.82
C PRO A 38 -16.91 -6.92 -8.87
N ILE A 39 -17.82 -7.13 -7.91
CA ILE A 39 -18.21 -6.12 -6.91
C ILE A 39 -17.01 -5.80 -6.03
N LEU A 40 -16.28 -6.83 -5.62
CA LEU A 40 -15.07 -6.70 -4.85
C LEU A 40 -14.06 -5.84 -5.64
N SER A 41 -13.68 -6.25 -6.85
CA SER A 41 -12.73 -5.53 -7.70
C SER A 41 -13.06 -4.04 -7.88
N ALA A 42 -14.34 -3.71 -8.08
CA ALA A 42 -14.81 -2.33 -8.16
C ALA A 42 -14.63 -1.58 -6.83
N GLY A 43 -14.99 -2.21 -5.71
CA GLY A 43 -14.77 -1.67 -4.37
C GLY A 43 -13.30 -1.36 -4.07
N GLN A 44 -12.37 -2.23 -4.50
CA GLN A 44 -10.94 -1.98 -4.33
C GLN A 44 -10.46 -0.76 -5.13
N LEU A 45 -10.89 -0.58 -6.37
CA LEU A 45 -10.53 0.60 -7.16
C LEU A 45 -11.09 1.90 -6.57
N ILE A 46 -12.33 1.85 -6.06
CA ILE A 46 -12.92 2.98 -5.33
C ILE A 46 -12.09 3.31 -4.10
N MET A 47 -11.67 2.30 -3.34
CA MET A 47 -10.85 2.47 -2.15
C MET A 47 -9.47 3.06 -2.46
N VAL A 48 -8.83 2.62 -3.54
CA VAL A 48 -7.58 3.22 -4.03
C VAL A 48 -7.81 4.69 -4.38
N LEU A 49 -8.87 5.02 -5.14
CA LEU A 49 -9.18 6.40 -5.53
C LEU A 49 -9.43 7.32 -4.31
N VAL A 50 -10.14 6.82 -3.30
CA VAL A 50 -10.39 7.55 -2.05
C VAL A 50 -9.08 7.80 -1.30
N MET A 51 -8.20 6.78 -1.23
CA MET A 51 -6.89 6.92 -0.58
C MET A 51 -5.97 7.87 -1.34
N GLU A 52 -5.91 7.81 -2.66
CA GLU A 52 -5.13 8.75 -3.47
C GLU A 52 -5.65 10.17 -3.32
N SER A 53 -6.97 10.36 -3.31
CA SER A 53 -7.59 11.67 -3.04
C SER A 53 -7.17 12.19 -1.66
N LYS A 54 -7.13 11.31 -0.65
CA LYS A 54 -6.67 11.66 0.70
C LYS A 54 -5.18 11.99 0.74
N VAL A 55 -4.35 11.27 -0.01
CA VAL A 55 -2.92 11.56 -0.15
C VAL A 55 -2.68 12.88 -0.89
N PHE A 56 -3.49 13.20 -1.90
CA PHE A 56 -3.35 14.41 -2.71
C PHE A 56 -3.83 15.67 -2.01
N PHE A 57 -4.97 15.61 -1.31
CA PHE A 57 -5.56 16.77 -0.61
C PHE A 57 -5.20 16.85 0.89
N GLY A 58 -4.59 15.80 1.45
CA GLY A 58 -4.24 15.64 2.86
C GLY A 58 -5.32 16.12 3.82
N ASP A 59 -5.02 17.11 4.65
CA ASP A 59 -5.92 17.61 5.69
C ASP A 59 -7.20 18.29 5.17
N HIS A 60 -7.20 18.78 3.93
CA HIS A 60 -8.39 19.39 3.32
C HIS A 60 -9.49 18.37 3.06
N LEU A 61 -9.12 17.11 2.83
CA LEU A 61 -10.07 16.01 2.68
C LEU A 61 -10.23 15.23 3.98
N ARG A 62 -11.24 15.57 4.78
CA ARG A 62 -11.62 14.78 5.97
C ARG A 62 -12.71 13.78 5.61
N ILE A 63 -12.39 12.50 5.79
CA ILE A 63 -13.30 11.37 5.57
C ILE A 63 -13.92 11.00 6.93
N ASP A 64 -15.24 11.10 7.01
CA ASP A 64 -16.04 10.67 8.15
C ASP A 64 -16.88 9.45 7.74
N LEU A 65 -16.63 8.31 8.40
CA LEU A 65 -17.34 7.06 8.15
C LEU A 65 -18.76 7.04 8.73
N THR A 66 -19.08 7.93 9.67
CA THR A 66 -20.44 8.08 10.22
C THR A 66 -21.37 8.80 9.25
N GLN A 67 -20.81 9.60 8.34
CA GLN A 67 -21.53 10.36 7.31
C GLN A 67 -20.95 10.11 5.91
N PRO A 68 -21.08 8.90 5.35
CA PRO A 68 -20.43 8.52 4.10
C PRO A 68 -20.88 9.38 2.91
N HIS A 69 -22.16 9.75 2.83
CA HIS A 69 -22.69 10.61 1.76
C HIS A 69 -22.03 12.00 1.77
N ALA A 70 -21.83 12.59 2.96
CA ALA A 70 -21.16 13.89 3.08
C ALA A 70 -19.68 13.81 2.68
N SER A 71 -18.99 12.72 3.06
CA SER A 71 -17.61 12.44 2.67
C SER A 71 -17.47 12.33 1.14
N VAL A 72 -18.36 11.58 0.49
CA VAL A 72 -18.38 11.46 -0.98
C VAL A 72 -18.60 12.82 -1.65
N LYS A 73 -19.60 13.59 -1.20
CA LYS A 73 -19.86 14.93 -1.74
C LYS A 73 -18.65 15.86 -1.60
N ARG A 74 -17.91 15.76 -0.47
CA ARG A 74 -16.69 16.55 -0.24
C ARG A 74 -15.56 16.15 -1.19
N ILE A 75 -15.36 14.85 -1.44
CA ILE A 75 -14.36 14.38 -2.42
C ILE A 75 -14.65 14.99 -3.80
N PHE A 76 -15.89 14.88 -4.28
CA PHE A 76 -16.28 15.45 -5.58
C PHE A 76 -16.12 16.97 -5.62
N ALA A 77 -16.53 17.69 -4.57
CA ALA A 77 -16.40 19.14 -4.52
C ALA A 77 -14.93 19.61 -4.57
N LEU A 78 -14.02 18.93 -3.86
CA LEU A 78 -12.59 19.27 -3.87
C LEU A 78 -11.95 19.00 -5.24
N TRP A 79 -12.27 17.87 -5.86
CA TRP A 79 -11.81 17.58 -7.22
C TRP A 79 -12.34 18.58 -8.24
N HIS A 80 -13.62 18.96 -8.15
CA HIS A 80 -14.22 19.98 -9.01
C HIS A 80 -13.50 21.32 -8.88
N LEU A 81 -13.34 21.81 -7.64
CA LEU A 81 -12.63 23.06 -7.36
C LEU A 81 -11.18 23.03 -7.85
N PHE A 82 -10.49 21.90 -7.69
CA PHE A 82 -9.12 21.74 -8.18
C PHE A 82 -9.04 21.76 -9.71
N LEU A 83 -9.99 21.10 -10.40
CA LEU A 83 -10.04 21.07 -11.85
C LEU A 83 -10.33 22.45 -12.44
N GLU A 84 -11.24 23.21 -11.84
CA GLU A 84 -11.61 24.57 -12.24
C GLU A 84 -10.58 25.64 -11.85
N SER A 85 -9.68 25.34 -10.91
CA SER A 85 -8.67 26.31 -10.48
C SER A 85 -7.65 26.56 -11.59
N ASP A 86 -7.44 27.84 -11.91
CA ASP A 86 -6.35 28.31 -12.77
C ASP A 86 -4.98 28.33 -12.04
N VAL A 87 -4.98 28.23 -10.71
CA VAL A 87 -3.77 28.30 -9.89
C VAL A 87 -3.27 26.88 -9.59
N LYS A 88 -2.61 26.27 -10.57
CA LYS A 88 -1.95 24.97 -10.43
C LYS A 88 -0.43 25.15 -10.37
N THR A 89 0.17 24.85 -9.23
CA THR A 89 1.64 24.86 -9.14
C THR A 89 2.23 23.69 -9.93
N THR A 90 3.43 23.88 -10.49
CA THR A 90 4.15 22.80 -11.19
C THR A 90 4.36 21.58 -10.29
N LEU A 91 4.50 21.79 -8.98
CA LEU A 91 4.63 20.74 -7.98
C LEU A 91 3.36 19.88 -7.88
N LEU A 92 2.18 20.51 -7.79
CA LEU A 92 0.88 19.83 -7.74
C LEU A 92 0.60 19.01 -9.01
N LEU A 93 0.95 19.53 -10.19
CA LEU A 93 0.81 18.79 -11.45
C LEU A 93 1.68 17.53 -11.48
N LYS A 94 2.95 17.63 -11.05
CA LYS A 94 3.85 16.47 -10.98
C LYS A 94 3.31 15.40 -10.01
N ARG A 95 2.79 15.81 -8.85
CA ARG A 95 2.15 14.89 -7.88
C ARG A 95 0.95 14.18 -8.50
N LEU A 96 0.08 14.92 -9.19
CA LEU A 96 -1.10 14.37 -9.85
C LEU A 96 -0.71 13.35 -10.93
N ILE A 97 0.32 13.63 -11.72
CA ILE A 97 0.82 12.70 -12.75
C ILE A 97 1.27 11.39 -12.10
N ILE A 98 2.08 11.45 -11.03
CA ILE A 98 2.58 10.25 -10.36
C ILE A 98 1.42 9.45 -9.75
N LEU A 99 0.48 10.10 -9.06
CA LEU A 99 -0.70 9.41 -8.51
C LEU A 99 -1.56 8.79 -9.62
N SER A 100 -1.74 9.48 -10.75
CA SER A 100 -2.47 8.91 -11.90
C SER A 100 -1.79 7.66 -12.45
N LEU A 101 -0.45 7.62 -12.48
CA LEU A 101 0.30 6.42 -12.88
C LEU A 101 0.11 5.27 -11.87
N ILE A 102 0.06 5.57 -10.57
CA ILE A 102 -0.22 4.58 -9.52
C ILE A 102 -1.64 4.03 -9.65
N PHE A 103 -2.62 4.88 -9.95
CA PHE A 103 -4.00 4.47 -10.21
C PHE A 103 -4.08 3.54 -11.42
N ILE A 104 -3.44 3.90 -12.54
CA ILE A 104 -3.38 3.07 -13.75
C ILE A 104 -2.74 1.72 -13.46
N ALA A 105 -1.64 1.68 -12.69
CA ALA A 105 -1.00 0.44 -12.27
C ALA A 105 -1.93 -0.44 -11.42
N ASN A 106 -2.72 0.17 -10.53
CA ASN A 106 -3.74 -0.53 -9.75
C ASN A 106 -4.86 -1.10 -10.63
N VAL A 107 -5.36 -0.33 -11.59
CA VAL A 107 -6.35 -0.80 -12.57
C VAL A 107 -5.79 -1.99 -13.35
N ALA A 108 -4.57 -1.87 -13.88
CA ALA A 108 -3.91 -2.95 -14.61
C ALA A 108 -3.77 -4.22 -13.75
N LEU A 109 -3.35 -4.08 -12.50
CA LEU A 109 -3.22 -5.21 -11.58
C LEU A 109 -4.56 -5.89 -11.30
N VAL A 110 -5.62 -5.11 -11.05
CA VAL A 110 -6.98 -5.64 -10.85
C VAL A 110 -7.46 -6.37 -12.11
N LEU A 111 -7.26 -5.81 -13.30
CA LEU A 111 -7.67 -6.44 -14.56
C LEU A 111 -6.92 -7.74 -14.81
N VAL A 112 -5.59 -7.75 -14.64
CA VAL A 112 -4.77 -8.96 -14.80
C VAL A 112 -5.30 -10.06 -13.90
N VAL A 113 -5.53 -9.76 -12.63
CA VAL A 113 -6.03 -10.76 -11.68
C VAL A 113 -7.44 -11.19 -12.06
N PHE A 114 -8.31 -10.26 -12.41
CA PHE A 114 -9.70 -10.56 -12.79
C PHE A 114 -9.78 -11.56 -13.94
N PHE A 115 -8.90 -11.43 -14.94
CA PHE A 115 -8.91 -12.30 -16.12
C PHE A 115 -8.03 -13.55 -16.03
N THR A 116 -6.99 -13.53 -15.20
CA THR A 116 -5.97 -14.61 -15.19
C THR A 116 -5.92 -15.41 -13.90
N ALA A 117 -6.36 -14.85 -12.77
CA ALA A 117 -6.25 -15.54 -11.49
C ALA A 117 -7.41 -16.55 -11.34
N PRO A 118 -7.13 -17.77 -10.87
CA PRO A 118 -8.17 -18.68 -10.42
C PRO A 118 -9.03 -17.97 -9.35
N SER A 119 -10.34 -18.12 -9.44
CA SER A 119 -11.36 -17.42 -8.63
C SER A 119 -11.26 -17.62 -7.11
N ARG A 120 -10.32 -18.44 -6.63
CA ARG A 120 -10.09 -18.71 -5.21
C ARG A 120 -8.68 -18.31 -4.73
N SER A 121 -7.82 -17.73 -5.59
CA SER A 121 -6.43 -17.41 -5.23
C SER A 121 -6.33 -16.30 -4.19
N THR A 122 -5.86 -16.65 -3.00
CA THR A 122 -5.56 -15.70 -1.91
C THR A 122 -4.33 -14.83 -2.21
N HIS A 123 -3.53 -15.18 -3.23
CA HIS A 123 -2.33 -14.42 -3.59
C HIS A 123 -2.63 -13.04 -4.19
N PHE A 124 -3.84 -12.81 -4.71
CA PHE A 124 -4.22 -11.49 -5.23
C PHE A 124 -4.07 -10.38 -4.19
N VAL A 125 -4.54 -10.66 -2.98
CA VAL A 125 -4.42 -9.81 -1.79
C VAL A 125 -2.99 -9.38 -1.57
N LEU A 126 -2.11 -10.38 -1.56
CA LEU A 126 -0.70 -10.21 -1.28
C LEU A 126 -0.07 -9.34 -2.37
N TYR A 127 -0.33 -9.64 -3.64
CA TYR A 127 0.20 -8.88 -4.77
C TYR A 127 -0.31 -7.44 -4.77
N SER A 128 -1.61 -7.22 -4.57
CA SER A 128 -2.19 -5.88 -4.56
C SER A 128 -1.74 -5.05 -3.37
N THR A 129 -1.64 -5.64 -2.18
CA THR A 129 -1.16 -4.94 -0.99
C THR A 129 0.33 -4.61 -1.12
N ALA A 130 1.16 -5.56 -1.55
CA ALA A 130 2.60 -5.35 -1.71
C ALA A 130 2.92 -4.35 -2.84
N ALA A 131 2.20 -4.42 -3.95
CA ALA A 131 2.33 -3.46 -5.05
C ALA A 131 1.96 -2.04 -4.58
N ASN A 132 0.81 -1.87 -3.92
CA ASN A 132 0.40 -0.56 -3.40
C ASN A 132 1.40 -0.01 -2.38
N MET A 133 1.80 -0.81 -1.39
CA MET A 133 2.80 -0.40 -0.42
C MET A 133 4.07 0.11 -1.10
N THR A 134 4.56 -0.61 -2.11
CA THR A 134 5.77 -0.23 -2.87
C THR A 134 5.55 1.06 -3.66
N LEU A 135 4.45 1.17 -4.40
CA LEU A 135 4.12 2.34 -5.22
C LEU A 135 3.97 3.61 -4.39
N TYR A 136 3.25 3.54 -3.26
CA TYR A 136 3.10 4.70 -2.36
C TYR A 136 4.38 5.07 -1.64
N PHE A 137 5.24 4.09 -1.32
CA PHE A 137 6.56 4.37 -0.76
C PHE A 137 7.44 5.12 -1.78
N ILE A 138 7.45 4.68 -3.04
CA ILE A 138 8.16 5.35 -4.15
C ILE A 138 7.60 6.76 -4.36
N TYR A 139 6.28 6.93 -4.39
CA TYR A 139 5.62 8.24 -4.48
C TYR A 139 6.12 9.18 -3.37
N TYR A 140 6.11 8.70 -2.13
CA TYR A 140 6.52 9.51 -0.99
C TYR A 140 7.98 9.96 -1.09
N PHE A 141 8.86 9.04 -1.49
CA PHE A 141 10.26 9.32 -1.72
C PHE A 141 10.47 10.37 -2.82
N ILE A 142 9.83 10.18 -3.98
CA ILE A 142 9.91 11.13 -5.10
C ILE A 142 9.39 12.50 -4.67
N ASN A 143 8.28 12.54 -3.94
CA ASN A 143 7.71 13.78 -3.43
C ASN A 143 8.69 14.53 -2.52
N LYS A 144 9.36 13.82 -1.60
CA LYS A 144 10.38 14.41 -0.73
C LYS A 144 11.55 15.01 -1.52
N MET A 145 12.01 14.29 -2.55
CA MET A 145 13.07 14.77 -3.44
C MET A 145 12.64 15.99 -4.26
N MET A 146 11.39 16.03 -4.74
CA MET A 146 10.84 17.17 -5.50
C MET A 146 10.77 18.46 -4.67
N CYS A 147 10.59 18.36 -3.36
CA CYS A 147 10.62 19.50 -2.42
C CYS A 147 12.05 19.89 -1.99
N GLY A 148 13.09 19.30 -2.59
CA GLY A 148 14.49 19.60 -2.28
C GLY A 148 14.91 19.24 -0.85
N LYS A 149 14.18 18.35 -0.18
CA LYS A 149 14.50 17.94 1.20
C LYS A 149 15.49 16.80 1.21
N SER A 150 16.45 16.86 2.13
CA SER A 150 17.42 15.77 2.32
C SER A 150 16.72 14.52 2.84
N LEU A 151 17.11 13.36 2.34
CA LEU A 151 16.65 12.10 2.90
C LEU A 151 17.50 11.72 4.13
N PRO A 152 16.90 11.50 5.32
CA PRO A 152 17.65 10.99 6.46
C PRO A 152 18.36 9.68 6.13
N VAL A 153 19.65 9.59 6.44
CA VAL A 153 20.46 8.38 6.17
C VAL A 153 19.83 7.13 6.80
N PHE A 154 19.29 7.25 8.02
CA PHE A 154 18.62 6.14 8.69
C PHE A 154 17.35 5.67 7.96
N ALA A 155 16.57 6.58 7.37
CA ALA A 155 15.41 6.23 6.55
C ALA A 155 15.83 5.50 5.28
N PHE A 156 16.89 5.98 4.61
CA PHE A 156 17.45 5.35 3.41
C PHE A 156 17.98 3.93 3.68
N LEU A 157 18.75 3.75 4.76
CA LEU A 157 19.29 2.45 5.16
C LEU A 157 18.16 1.48 5.52
N SER A 158 17.17 1.94 6.30
CA SER A 158 16.00 1.11 6.66
C SER A 158 15.25 0.67 5.41
N TRP A 159 15.02 1.58 4.46
CA TRP A 159 14.38 1.24 3.20
C TRP A 159 15.19 0.22 2.39
N SER A 160 16.50 0.44 2.24
CA SER A 160 17.40 -0.45 1.49
C SER A 160 17.38 -1.87 2.06
N ILE A 161 17.47 -1.99 3.39
CA ILE A 161 17.38 -3.28 4.09
C ILE A 161 16.00 -3.92 3.83
N GLY A 162 14.92 -3.15 4.01
CA GLY A 162 13.57 -3.63 3.74
C GLY A 162 13.40 -4.18 2.32
N THR A 163 13.91 -3.46 1.31
CA THR A 163 13.89 -3.89 -0.10
C THR A 163 14.68 -5.17 -0.33
N ILE A 164 15.88 -5.31 0.24
CA ILE A 164 16.68 -6.55 0.15
C ILE A 164 15.88 -7.73 0.70
N PHE A 165 15.29 -7.58 1.89
CA PHE A 165 14.49 -8.64 2.49
C PHE A 165 13.19 -8.92 1.71
N TRP A 166 12.57 -7.93 1.07
CA TRP A 166 11.44 -8.17 0.16
C TRP A 166 11.83 -9.02 -1.05
N VAL A 167 13.01 -8.78 -1.64
CA VAL A 167 13.53 -9.60 -2.76
C VAL A 167 13.78 -11.05 -2.31
N ILE A 168 14.37 -11.22 -1.12
CA ILE A 168 14.59 -12.56 -0.54
C ILE A 168 13.25 -13.25 -0.23
N ALA A 169 12.29 -12.52 0.33
CA ALA A 169 10.95 -13.03 0.62
C ALA A 169 10.23 -13.45 -0.66
N TRP A 170 10.34 -12.67 -1.73
CA TRP A 170 9.79 -13.02 -3.04
C TRP A 170 10.40 -14.31 -3.61
N TYR A 171 11.72 -14.47 -3.47
CA TYR A 171 12.40 -15.71 -3.87
C TYR A 171 11.83 -16.93 -3.17
N PHE A 172 11.64 -16.89 -1.85
CA PHE A 172 11.06 -18.00 -1.09
C PHE A 172 9.57 -18.19 -1.38
N PHE A 173 8.80 -17.11 -1.49
CA PHE A 173 7.38 -17.15 -1.84
C PHE A 173 7.12 -17.83 -3.19
N SER A 174 7.99 -17.58 -4.18
CA SER A 174 7.88 -18.20 -5.51
C SER A 174 8.08 -19.73 -5.51
N ARG A 175 8.58 -20.29 -4.41
CA ARG A 175 8.73 -21.73 -4.20
C ARG A 175 7.51 -22.26 -3.46
N SER A 176 6.40 -22.40 -4.17
CA SER A 176 5.19 -22.98 -3.58
C SER A 176 5.38 -24.45 -3.25
N GLU A 177 5.27 -24.78 -1.96
CA GLU A 177 5.29 -26.15 -1.43
C GLU A 177 3.89 -26.56 -0.92
N THR A 178 2.89 -25.70 -1.10
CA THR A 178 1.52 -25.90 -0.65
C THR A 178 0.52 -25.57 -1.75
N ASP A 179 -0.39 -26.49 -2.02
CA ASP A 179 -1.57 -26.23 -2.84
C ASP A 179 -2.82 -26.41 -1.96
N TRP A 180 -3.57 -25.33 -1.77
CA TRP A 180 -4.79 -25.28 -0.96
C TRP A 180 -6.05 -25.64 -1.77
N MET A 181 -5.94 -25.76 -3.09
CA MET A 181 -7.01 -26.31 -3.94
C MET A 181 -6.91 -27.83 -4.08
N ALA A 182 -5.74 -28.40 -3.81
CA ALA A 182 -5.48 -29.83 -3.88
C ALA A 182 -5.96 -30.58 -2.62
N THR A 183 -6.18 -31.89 -2.75
CA THR A 183 -6.41 -32.75 -1.58
C THR A 183 -5.18 -32.77 -0.67
N ALA A 184 -5.36 -33.10 0.61
CA ALA A 184 -4.24 -33.18 1.55
C ALA A 184 -3.12 -34.13 1.08
N ALA A 185 -3.45 -35.22 0.38
CA ALA A 185 -2.47 -36.14 -0.18
C ALA A 185 -1.69 -35.53 -1.35
N GLN A 186 -2.38 -34.85 -2.28
CA GLN A 186 -1.76 -34.15 -3.40
C GLN A 186 -0.88 -32.98 -2.93
N SER A 187 -1.34 -32.22 -1.94
CA SER A 187 -0.58 -31.11 -1.35
C SER A 187 0.72 -31.61 -0.69
N ARG A 188 0.65 -32.71 0.09
CA ARG A 188 1.84 -33.36 0.69
C ARG A 188 2.86 -33.86 -0.33
N ALA A 189 2.43 -34.20 -1.55
CA ALA A 189 3.35 -34.61 -2.60
C ALA A 189 4.21 -33.46 -3.13
N LEU A 190 3.88 -32.20 -2.81
CA LEU A 190 4.67 -31.01 -3.14
C LEU A 190 5.77 -30.71 -2.12
N ASN A 191 5.76 -31.37 -0.96
CA ASN A 191 6.72 -31.14 0.11
C ASN A 191 8.14 -31.45 -0.36
N ARG A 192 9.09 -30.57 -0.02
CA ARG A 192 10.51 -30.73 -0.32
C ARG A 192 11.31 -30.88 0.97
N ALA A 193 12.60 -31.19 0.85
CA ALA A 193 13.50 -31.18 2.00
C ALA A 193 13.60 -29.75 2.56
N CYS A 194 13.64 -29.62 3.89
CA CYS A 194 13.80 -28.33 4.57
C CYS A 194 15.05 -27.59 4.06
N THR A 195 14.91 -26.29 3.83
CA THR A 195 15.96 -25.45 3.24
C THR A 195 17.04 -25.07 4.25
N LEU A 196 16.66 -24.84 5.52
CA LEU A 196 17.57 -24.34 6.55
C LEU A 196 17.50 -25.19 7.82
N LEU A 197 18.67 -25.61 8.32
CA LEU A 197 18.86 -26.39 9.56
C LEU A 197 18.09 -27.73 9.62
N GLY A 198 17.60 -28.24 8.50
CA GLY A 198 16.76 -29.44 8.47
C GLY A 198 15.39 -29.25 9.15
N PHE A 199 14.98 -28.00 9.40
CA PHE A 199 13.73 -27.69 10.10
C PHE A 199 12.87 -26.69 9.32
N TYR A 200 13.46 -25.59 8.83
CA TYR A 200 12.71 -24.54 8.14
C TYR A 200 12.60 -24.83 6.65
N ASP A 201 11.37 -24.83 6.14
CA ASP A 201 11.09 -24.94 4.71
C ASP A 201 11.10 -23.56 4.02
N ALA A 202 10.76 -23.53 2.72
CA ALA A 202 10.72 -22.26 1.99
C ALA A 202 9.59 -21.33 2.50
N HIS A 203 8.49 -21.89 2.99
CA HIS A 203 7.34 -21.14 3.50
C HIS A 203 7.69 -20.41 4.80
N ASP A 204 8.36 -21.09 5.72
CA ASP A 204 8.87 -20.50 6.97
C ASP A 204 9.83 -19.35 6.68
N LEU A 205 10.77 -19.56 5.76
CA LEU A 205 11.75 -18.55 5.36
C LEU A 205 11.08 -17.36 4.66
N TRP A 206 10.03 -17.58 3.88
CA TRP A 206 9.21 -16.51 3.32
C TRP A 206 8.58 -15.64 4.42
N HIS A 207 7.92 -16.25 5.43
CA HIS A 207 7.33 -15.49 6.54
C HIS A 207 8.38 -14.73 7.35
N PHE A 208 9.49 -15.38 7.67
CA PHE A 208 10.56 -14.76 8.43
C PHE A 208 11.13 -13.54 7.69
N THR A 209 11.50 -13.70 6.43
CA THR A 209 12.10 -12.63 5.63
C THR A 209 11.11 -11.51 5.30
N SER A 210 9.85 -11.83 4.99
CA SER A 210 8.81 -10.81 4.74
C SER A 210 8.45 -10.02 6.00
N SER A 211 8.49 -10.63 7.20
CA SER A 211 8.27 -9.92 8.46
C SER A 211 9.36 -8.87 8.73
N ILE A 212 10.63 -9.22 8.48
CA ILE A 212 11.76 -8.29 8.57
C ILE A 212 11.61 -7.18 7.53
N ALA A 213 11.24 -7.54 6.29
CA ALA A 213 11.02 -6.58 5.22
C ALA A 213 9.93 -5.55 5.59
N ALA A 214 8.79 -6.02 6.11
CA ALA A 214 7.69 -5.19 6.55
C ALA A 214 8.08 -4.29 7.73
N PHE A 215 8.82 -4.82 8.72
CA PHE A 215 9.33 -4.05 9.85
C PHE A 215 10.19 -2.87 9.38
N PHE A 216 11.21 -3.14 8.55
CA PHE A 216 12.10 -2.09 8.06
C PHE A 216 11.39 -1.10 7.11
N SER A 217 10.39 -1.56 6.35
CA SER A 217 9.54 -0.67 5.54
C SER A 217 8.76 0.31 6.42
N LEU A 218 8.18 -0.18 7.53
CA LEU A 218 7.49 0.67 8.50
C LEU A 218 8.45 1.64 9.19
N VAL A 219 9.63 1.17 9.62
CA VAL A 219 10.67 2.04 10.21
C VAL A 219 11.02 3.16 9.22
N ALA A 220 11.29 2.82 7.96
CA ALA A 220 11.61 3.79 6.93
C ALA A 220 10.53 4.86 6.77
N VAL A 221 9.24 4.48 6.69
CA VAL A 221 8.12 5.43 6.62
C VAL A 221 8.06 6.31 7.88
N THR A 222 8.29 5.76 9.06
CA THR A 222 8.17 6.54 10.31
C THR A 222 9.26 7.58 10.49
N VAL A 223 10.47 7.33 9.98
CA VAL A 223 11.65 8.18 10.17
C VAL A 223 11.99 9.00 8.94
N ILE A 224 11.20 8.90 7.86
CA ILE A 224 11.50 9.57 6.60
C ILE A 224 11.48 11.10 6.73
N ASP A 225 10.72 11.67 7.67
CA ASP A 225 10.60 13.12 7.92
C ASP A 225 11.31 13.59 9.18
N ASP A 226 12.22 12.78 9.71
CA ASP A 226 12.94 13.08 10.94
C ASP A 226 13.85 14.32 10.81
N ASP A 227 14.29 14.66 9.59
CA ASP A 227 15.04 15.87 9.25
C ASP A 227 14.19 17.14 9.41
N LEU A 228 12.88 17.03 9.22
CA LEU A 228 11.95 18.15 9.33
C LEU A 228 11.49 18.38 10.77
N ARG A 229 12.02 17.67 11.78
CA ARG A 229 11.52 17.68 13.17
C ARG A 229 11.36 19.07 13.78
N ALA A 230 12.28 19.99 13.46
CA ALA A 230 12.23 21.37 13.94
C ALA A 230 11.41 22.33 13.03
N THR A 231 10.97 21.87 11.86
CA THR A 231 10.24 22.70 10.88
C THR A 231 8.75 22.83 11.27
N PRO A 232 8.22 24.06 11.41
CA PRO A 232 6.79 24.30 11.58
C PRO A 232 5.98 23.75 10.40
N ARG A 233 4.81 23.16 10.66
CA ARG A 233 3.98 22.53 9.61
C ARG A 233 3.65 23.43 8.41
N PRO A 234 3.32 24.73 8.57
CA PRO A 234 3.02 25.60 7.44
C PRO A 234 4.20 25.84 6.48
N GLN A 235 5.42 25.48 6.91
CA GLN A 235 6.65 25.62 6.12
C GLN A 235 7.10 24.31 5.47
N ILE A 236 6.33 23.23 5.66
CA ILE A 236 6.53 21.97 4.97
C ILE A 236 5.69 22.06 3.69
N ASP A 237 6.34 21.90 2.54
CA ASP A 237 5.66 21.88 1.24
C ASP A 237 4.91 20.55 1.05
N ILE A 238 3.83 20.39 1.81
CA ILE A 238 2.89 19.28 1.68
C ILE A 238 1.93 19.56 0.51
N PHE A 239 1.80 20.83 0.09
CA PHE A 239 0.93 21.33 -0.99
C PHE A 239 1.59 22.42 -1.83
#